data_AF-A0ABD0QRD0-F1
#
_entry.id   AF-A0ABD0QRD0-F1
#
_cell.length_a   1.000
_cell.length_b   1.000
_cell.length_c   1.000
_cell.angle_alpha   90.00
_cell.angle_beta   90.00
_cell.angle_gamma   90.00
#
_symmetry.space_group_name_H-M   'P 1'
#
loop_
_entity.id
_entity.type
_entity.pdbx_description
1 polymer ?
#
loop_
_entity_poly.entity_id
_entity_poly.type
_entity_poly.pdbx_seq_one_letter_code
_entity_poly.pdbx_strand_id
1 'polypeptide(L)'
;CSASCGAGVRKRELQCGEKDSQGGYTEFPVRRCRNLLKPQADLEQACNNGPCPEPLPPQILQLGPDRGGASVTLGWYSSPWLQ
;
A
#
# COMPACT_ATOMS: atom_id res chain seq x y z
N CYS A 1 -1.48 5.07 0.68
CA CYS A 1 -1.57 4.48 -0.68
C CYS A 1 -1.46 2.98 -0.50
N SER A 2 -2.20 2.17 -1.26
CA SER A 2 -2.17 0.70 -1.15
C SER A 2 -0.85 0.06 -1.60
N ALA A 3 -0.10 0.73 -2.46
CA ALA A 3 1.21 0.31 -2.94
C ALA A 3 2.20 1.48 -2.83
N SER A 4 3.50 1.19 -2.67
CA SER A 4 4.58 2.20 -2.67
C SER A 4 5.11 2.53 -4.08
N CYS A 5 4.81 1.68 -5.05
CA CYS A 5 5.09 1.82 -6.47
C CYS A 5 3.97 1.11 -7.27
N GLY A 6 3.91 1.30 -8.58
CA GLY A 6 2.89 0.73 -9.46
C GLY A 6 1.51 1.38 -9.27
N ALA A 7 0.46 0.67 -9.70
CA ALA A 7 -0.92 1.18 -9.64
C ALA A 7 -1.51 1.13 -8.22
N GLY A 8 -1.10 2.06 -7.36
CA GLY A 8 -1.64 2.21 -6.01
C GLY A 8 -2.96 2.99 -5.97
N VAL A 9 -3.77 2.73 -4.93
CA VAL A 9 -5.02 3.45 -4.65
C VAL A 9 -5.03 3.90 -3.19
N ARG A 10 -5.50 5.12 -2.93
CA ARG A 10 -5.78 5.62 -1.58
C ARG A 10 -7.29 5.83 -1.44
N LYS A 11 -7.88 5.25 -0.41
CA LYS A 11 -9.29 5.40 -0.10
C LYS A 11 -9.50 6.38 1.06
N ARG A 12 -10.62 7.07 1.06
CA ARG A 12 -11.14 7.86 2.18
C ARG A 12 -12.60 7.49 2.44
N GLU A 13 -13.02 7.66 3.68
CA GLU A 13 -14.37 7.35 4.12
C GLU A 13 -15.11 8.64 4.50
N LEU A 14 -16.43 8.62 4.35
CA LEU A 14 -17.30 9.68 4.84
C LEU A 14 -17.86 9.29 6.20
N GLN A 15 -17.61 10.13 7.18
CA GLN A 15 -18.18 9.99 8.52
C GLN A 15 -19.35 10.96 8.70
N CYS A 16 -20.36 10.50 9.43
CA CYS A 16 -21.46 11.35 9.86
C CYS A 16 -21.03 12.03 11.16
N GLY A 17 -21.13 13.35 11.22
CA GLY A 17 -20.69 14.09 12.40
C GLY A 17 -20.94 15.57 12.27
N GLU A 18 -20.72 16.29 13.36
CA GLU A 18 -20.81 17.75 13.43
C GLU A 18 -19.43 18.32 13.74
N LYS A 19 -19.07 19.39 13.02
CA LYS A 19 -17.85 20.14 13.27
C LYS A 19 -18.22 21.41 14.03
N ASP A 20 -17.60 21.64 15.18
CA ASP A 20 -17.81 22.85 15.96
C ASP A 20 -17.02 24.04 15.37
N SER A 21 -17.26 25.24 15.91
CA SER A 21 -16.61 26.47 15.48
C SER A 21 -15.11 26.54 15.81
N GLN A 22 -14.63 25.73 16.76
CA GLN A 22 -13.22 25.62 17.14
C GLN A 22 -12.48 24.55 16.32
N GLY A 23 -13.19 23.83 15.45
CA GLY A 23 -12.66 22.82 14.56
C GLY A 23 -12.69 21.40 15.11
N GLY A 24 -13.25 21.17 16.30
CA GLY A 24 -13.52 19.85 16.84
C GLY A 24 -14.57 19.11 16.01
N TYR A 25 -14.46 17.78 15.93
CA TYR A 25 -15.36 16.93 15.17
C TYR A 25 -15.97 15.87 16.08
N THR A 26 -17.30 15.83 16.16
CA THR A 26 -18.04 14.82 16.91
C THR A 26 -18.70 13.86 15.94
N GLU A 27 -18.29 12.59 15.98
CA GLU A 27 -18.84 11.54 15.13
C GLU A 27 -20.19 11.03 15.66
N PHE A 28 -21.10 10.71 14.73
CA PHE A 28 -22.43 10.18 14.99
C PHE A 28 -22.70 8.91 14.16
N PRO A 29 -23.66 8.07 14.58
CA PRO A 29 -24.12 6.97 13.74
C PRO A 29 -24.64 7.46 12.40
N VAL A 30 -24.33 6.74 11.32
CA VAL A 30 -24.72 7.08 9.93
C VAL A 30 -26.22 7.37 9.78
N ARG A 31 -27.07 6.73 10.62
CA ARG A 31 -28.53 6.94 10.61
C ARG A 31 -28.93 8.40 10.87
N ARG A 32 -28.13 9.18 11.62
CA ARG A 32 -28.42 10.60 11.89
C ARG A 32 -28.30 11.46 10.63
N CYS A 33 -27.39 11.11 9.72
CA CYS A 33 -27.18 11.81 8.44
C CYS A 33 -27.99 11.23 7.27
N ARG A 34 -28.86 10.23 7.49
CA ARG A 34 -29.55 9.50 6.39
C ARG A 34 -30.38 10.38 5.45
N ASN A 35 -30.89 11.50 5.98
CA ASN A 35 -31.75 12.44 5.27
C ASN A 35 -30.97 13.67 4.74
N LEU A 36 -29.67 13.74 5.00
CA LEU A 36 -28.82 14.81 4.48
C LEU A 36 -28.33 14.43 3.09
N LEU A 37 -28.12 15.44 2.25
CA LEU A 37 -27.48 15.23 0.96
C LEU A 37 -26.05 14.73 1.20
N LYS A 38 -25.73 13.55 0.67
CA LYS A 38 -24.37 13.03 0.73
C LYS A 38 -23.47 13.92 -0.12
N PRO A 39 -22.32 14.37 0.41
CA PRO A 39 -21.39 15.16 -0.37
C PRO A 39 -20.87 14.32 -1.55
N GLN A 40 -20.82 14.95 -2.73
CA GLN A 40 -20.19 14.34 -3.91
C GLN A 40 -18.68 14.48 -3.76
N ALA A 41 -18.05 13.44 -3.22
CA ALA A 41 -16.63 13.41 -2.93
C ALA A 41 -16.01 12.12 -3.49
N ASP A 42 -14.91 12.24 -4.22
CA ASP A 42 -14.18 11.07 -4.72
C ASP A 42 -13.58 10.29 -3.55
N LEU A 43 -14.10 9.10 -3.26
CA LEU A 43 -13.64 8.30 -2.12
C LEU A 43 -12.34 7.54 -2.41
N GLU A 44 -11.90 7.52 -3.66
CA GLU A 44 -10.72 6.80 -4.10
C GLU A 44 -9.87 7.70 -5.00
N GLN A 45 -8.56 7.63 -4.83
CA GLN A 45 -7.61 8.36 -5.65
C GLN A 45 -6.43 7.47 -6.00
N ALA A 46 -6.03 7.46 -7.27
CA ALA A 46 -4.82 6.78 -7.70
C ALA A 46 -3.57 7.43 -7.07
N CYS A 47 -2.59 6.61 -6.70
CA CYS A 47 -1.36 7.07 -6.06
C CYS A 47 -0.19 6.15 -6.41
N ASN A 48 1.02 6.68 -6.35
CA ASN A 48 2.27 5.94 -6.57
C ASN A 48 2.40 5.23 -7.93
N ASN A 49 1.71 5.74 -8.98
CA ASN A 49 1.66 5.20 -10.36
C ASN A 49 3.00 5.07 -11.12
N GLY A 50 4.14 5.31 -10.47
CA GLY A 50 5.46 5.08 -11.06
C GLY A 50 5.81 3.60 -11.16
N PRO A 51 6.77 3.20 -12.00
CA PRO A 51 7.22 1.81 -12.06
C PRO A 51 7.80 1.35 -10.72
N CYS A 52 7.63 0.06 -10.41
CA CYS A 52 8.34 -0.55 -9.31
C CYS A 52 9.81 -0.76 -9.67
N PRO A 53 10.74 -0.68 -8.69
CA PRO A 53 12.13 -1.00 -8.94
C PRO A 53 12.23 -2.42 -9.46
N GLU A 54 13.00 -2.60 -10.53
CA GLU A 54 13.31 -3.93 -11.03
C GLU A 54 14.06 -4.67 -9.92
N PRO A 55 13.66 -5.92 -9.57
CA PRO A 55 14.50 -6.75 -8.74
C PRO A 55 15.90 -6.80 -9.34
N LEU A 56 16.93 -6.68 -8.49
CA LEU A 56 18.31 -6.77 -8.95
C LEU A 56 18.46 -8.05 -9.77
N PRO A 57 19.06 -7.98 -10.97
CA PRO A 57 19.41 -9.19 -11.69
C PRO A 57 20.23 -10.05 -10.72
N PRO A 58 20.08 -11.39 -10.74
CA PRO A 58 20.83 -12.25 -9.85
C PRO A 58 22.31 -11.93 -10.03
N GLN A 59 22.89 -11.23 -9.07
CA GLN A 59 24.33 -11.05 -9.05
C GLN A 59 24.91 -12.44 -8.89
N ILE A 60 25.41 -13.01 -10.00
CA ILE A 60 26.45 -14.00 -9.89
C ILE A 60 27.56 -13.22 -9.19
N LEU A 61 27.68 -13.38 -7.88
CA LEU A 61 28.88 -12.98 -7.17
C LEU A 61 29.98 -13.76 -7.89
N GLN A 62 30.64 -13.13 -8.86
CA GLN A 62 31.94 -13.55 -9.35
C GLN A 62 32.84 -13.35 -8.13
N LEU A 63 32.85 -14.36 -7.25
CA LEU A 63 33.88 -14.50 -6.25
C LEU A 63 35.19 -14.45 -7.04
N GLY A 64 35.93 -13.36 -6.84
CA GLY A 64 37.34 -13.34 -7.16
C GLY A 64 38.02 -14.55 -6.53
N PRO A 65 39.14 -15.01 -7.11
CA PRO A 65 39.69 -16.31 -6.80
C PRO A 65 40.43 -16.29 -5.47
N ASP A 66 39.75 -16.21 -4.32
CA ASP A 66 40.43 -16.40 -3.03
C ASP A 66 39.56 -17.03 -1.95
N ARG A 67 39.92 -18.29 -1.66
CA ARG A 67 39.87 -18.99 -0.36
C ARG A 67 38.58 -18.90 0.47
N GLY A 68 37.79 -19.97 0.33
CA GLY A 68 37.24 -20.72 1.46
C GLY A 68 36.25 -19.99 2.37
N GLY A 69 34.97 -20.04 2.03
CA GLY A 69 33.87 -19.71 2.93
C GLY A 69 32.58 -20.37 2.43
N ALA A 70 31.86 -21.07 3.31
CA ALA A 70 30.70 -21.88 2.97
C ALA A 70 29.67 -21.11 2.13
N SER A 71 29.37 -21.65 0.95
CA SER A 71 28.34 -21.15 0.05
C SER A 71 26.96 -21.32 0.69
N VAL A 72 26.40 -20.26 1.25
CA VAL A 72 24.99 -20.23 1.63
C VAL A 72 24.20 -19.82 0.38
N THR A 73 23.74 -20.82 -0.37
CA THR A 73 22.78 -20.61 -1.46
C THR A 73 21.44 -20.16 -0.87
N LEU A 74 21.17 -18.86 -0.87
CA LEU A 74 19.81 -18.34 -0.66
C LEU A 74 19.01 -18.54 -1.96
N GLY A 75 18.66 -19.79 -2.24
CA GLY A 75 17.74 -20.13 -3.33
C GLY A 75 16.35 -19.59 -3.02
N TRP A 76 15.76 -18.84 -3.95
CA TRP A 76 14.36 -18.48 -3.89
C TRP A 76 13.49 -19.73 -3.81
N TYR A 77 12.96 -19.99 -2.61
CA TYR A 77 12.00 -21.06 -2.36
C TYR A 77 10.68 -20.68 -3.02
N SER A 78 10.38 -21.31 -4.16
CA SER A 78 9.04 -21.24 -4.76
C SER A 78 8.14 -22.25 -4.02
N SER A 79 7.09 -21.74 -3.37
CA SER A 79 6.14 -22.55 -2.61
C SER A 79 5.40 -23.55 -3.52
N PRO A 80 5.32 -24.84 -3.15
CA PRO A 80 4.68 -25.89 -3.96
C PRO A 80 3.14 -25.81 -4.04
N TRP A 81 2.52 -24.76 -3.50
CA TRP A 81 1.06 -24.58 -3.46
C TRP A 81 0.52 -23.60 -4.51
N LEU A 82 1.36 -23.13 -5.43
CA LEU A 82 0.87 -22.42 -6.61
C LEU A 82 0.45 -23.45 -7.66
N GLN A 83 -0.82 -23.84 -7.61
CA GLN A 83 -1.51 -24.59 -8.66
C GLN A 83 -2.90 -24.02 -8.88
#